data_AF-A0A954ENS4-F1
#
_entry.id   AF-A0A954ENS4-F1
#
_cell.length_a   1.000
_cell.length_b   1.000
_cell.length_c   1.000
_cell.angle_alpha   90.00
_cell.angle_beta   90.00
_cell.angle_gamma   90.00
#
_symmetry.space_group_name_H-M   'P 1'
#
loop_
_entity.id
_entity.type
_entity.pdbx_description
1 polymer ?
#
loop_
_entity_poly.entity_id
_entity_poly.type
_entity_poly.pdbx_seq_one_letter_code
_entity_poly.pdbx_strand_id
1 'polypeptide(L)'
;MKNSFLLLLLIGFQVTAYAQDVAPGEAEFLKLKEKYDQLMEEWWQQEEGIEDKELRQQHFEQSYPAHVMTEPFFELEANYRGTNVGLSCLHQLISAVGAISPQDDPANRAAQRALQLVSEHYLDHPDVELILSWIVGRDIDGCDEVLQKLAKSPHRKFQGQARIVMAQQCKSDIFDVATRQALLELMGDDAEFEERRSALAEYQQRKAGLNLEARRQEALALLDEVDAQYADINMPRRTPYGPMLIGKPDPEVDQILNYPRGTLGTASKSLRSALVDFGIGRTPPDFAAIDVNGIPRRLHDYRGKVLVLMFSFKGCGPCEAMYPHLRELLTKYSPDQFAILGIMRDEEIEPVQEAVKDGTMTWPCIHDGPEGPIISRWNVTSFPGIYVLDHKGTIRYMGPREKLLERAIEKTLKSASETQ
;
A
#
# COMPACT_ATOMS: atom_id res chain seq x y z
N MET A 1 20.84 51.00 15.78
CA MET A 1 20.81 52.49 15.81
C MET A 1 19.66 52.92 14.90
N LYS A 2 18.52 53.34 15.47
CA LYS A 2 18.02 54.74 15.50
C LYS A 2 17.66 55.24 14.09
N ASN A 3 16.45 55.68 13.72
CA ASN A 3 15.23 56.18 14.38
C ASN A 3 14.02 55.87 13.43
N SER A 4 12.73 55.93 13.75
CA SER A 4 11.99 56.87 14.60
C SER A 4 10.63 56.29 15.05
N PHE A 5 10.38 56.37 16.36
CA PHE A 5 9.08 56.61 17.01
C PHE A 5 8.43 57.90 16.44
N LEU A 6 7.13 58.22 16.40
CA LEU A 6 5.90 57.82 17.07
C LEU A 6 4.76 58.62 16.39
N LEU A 7 3.57 58.05 16.12
CA LEU A 7 2.30 58.76 16.35
C LEU A 7 1.13 57.77 16.42
N LEU A 8 0.68 57.52 17.64
CA LEU A 8 -0.59 56.88 17.97
C LEU A 8 -1.74 57.84 17.62
N LEU A 9 -2.70 57.38 16.82
CA LEU A 9 -4.06 57.90 16.82
C LEU A 9 -5.02 56.72 17.03
N LEU A 10 -5.68 56.78 18.18
CA LEU A 10 -6.71 55.89 18.66
C LEU A 10 -7.86 55.78 17.65
N ILE A 11 -8.00 54.62 17.02
CA ILE A 11 -9.28 54.15 16.51
C ILE A 11 -9.49 52.80 17.16
N GLY A 12 -10.43 52.76 18.10
CA GLY A 12 -10.86 51.53 18.75
C GLY A 12 -11.48 50.60 17.71
N PHE A 13 -10.65 49.73 17.13
CA PHE A 13 -11.12 48.48 16.58
C PHE A 13 -11.49 47.62 17.79
N GLN A 14 -12.79 47.50 18.04
CA GLN A 14 -13.30 46.29 18.67
C GLN A 14 -12.83 45.14 17.79
N VAL A 15 -11.78 44.46 18.24
CA VAL A 15 -11.55 43.07 17.84
C VAL A 15 -12.74 42.33 18.43
N THR A 16 -13.84 42.25 17.66
CA THR A 16 -14.72 41.10 17.78
C THR A 16 -13.84 39.92 17.42
N ALA A 17 -13.28 39.30 18.45
CA ALA A 17 -12.81 37.95 18.36
C ALA A 17 -14.01 37.15 17.83
N TYR A 18 -13.98 36.84 16.54
CA TYR A 18 -14.63 35.63 16.07
C TYR A 18 -13.92 34.52 16.83
N ALA A 19 -14.45 34.16 18.00
CA ALA A 19 -14.25 32.83 18.50
C ALA A 19 -14.74 31.94 17.35
N GLN A 20 -13.80 31.38 16.59
CA GLN A 20 -14.13 30.23 15.76
C GLN A 20 -14.70 29.23 16.76
N ASP A 21 -15.99 28.91 16.62
CA ASP A 21 -16.61 27.86 17.42
C ASP A 21 -15.82 26.58 17.14
N VAL A 22 -14.87 26.28 18.02
CA VAL A 22 -14.15 25.02 18.06
C VAL A 22 -15.22 23.98 18.32
N ALA A 23 -15.48 23.09 17.35
CA ALA A 23 -16.52 22.09 17.56
C ALA A 23 -16.17 21.26 18.80
N PRO A 24 -17.18 20.79 19.55
CA PRO A 24 -16.93 20.01 20.76
C PRO A 24 -15.95 18.86 20.49
N GLY A 25 -14.93 18.73 21.34
CA GLY A 25 -13.94 17.65 21.26
C GLY A 25 -12.71 17.91 20.39
N GLU A 26 -12.69 18.95 19.55
CA GLU A 26 -11.55 19.21 18.65
C GLU A 26 -10.24 19.47 19.41
N ALA A 27 -10.28 20.29 20.46
CA ALA A 27 -9.10 20.59 21.27
C ALA A 27 -8.61 19.35 22.07
N GLU A 28 -9.49 18.42 22.40
CA GLU A 28 -9.13 17.15 23.04
C GLU A 28 -8.48 16.20 22.04
N PHE A 29 -9.01 16.13 20.82
CA PHE A 29 -8.42 15.34 19.74
C PHE A 29 -7.01 15.82 19.39
N LEU A 30 -6.83 17.15 19.23
CA LEU A 30 -5.53 17.72 18.90
C LEU A 30 -4.47 17.42 19.97
N LYS A 31 -4.86 17.43 21.25
CA LYS A 31 -3.96 17.01 22.35
C LYS A 31 -3.60 15.53 22.28
N LEU A 32 -4.55 14.65 21.94
CA LEU A 32 -4.25 13.23 21.74
C LEU A 32 -3.33 12.99 20.55
N LYS A 33 -3.56 13.72 19.45
CA LYS A 33 -2.69 13.71 18.27
C LYS A 33 -1.27 14.15 18.63
N GLU A 34 -1.11 15.30 19.26
CA GLU A 34 0.21 15.82 19.67
C GLU A 34 0.95 14.81 20.56
N LYS A 35 0.25 14.20 21.53
CA LYS A 35 0.81 13.15 22.37
C LYS A 35 1.21 11.91 21.57
N TYR A 36 0.40 11.48 20.61
CA TYR A 36 0.71 10.34 19.75
C TYR A 36 1.95 10.62 18.91
N ASP A 37 2.03 11.79 18.29
CA ASP A 37 3.15 12.19 17.44
C ASP A 37 4.46 12.25 18.26
N GLN A 38 4.42 12.80 19.48
CA GLN A 38 5.56 12.81 20.40
C GLN A 38 6.02 11.38 20.75
N LEU A 39 5.09 10.49 21.11
CA LEU A 39 5.42 9.10 21.43
C LEU A 39 6.00 8.35 20.22
N MET A 40 5.52 8.64 19.01
CA MET A 40 6.07 8.06 17.78
C MET A 40 7.51 8.51 17.54
N GLU A 41 7.80 9.81 17.72
CA GLU A 41 9.16 10.32 17.59
C GLU A 41 10.10 9.70 18.62
N GLU A 42 9.70 9.66 19.89
CA GLU A 42 10.46 9.04 20.98
C GLU A 42 10.71 7.55 20.74
N TRP A 43 9.71 6.82 20.22
CA TRP A 43 9.80 5.40 19.90
C TRP A 43 10.80 5.14 18.77
N TRP A 44 10.73 5.91 17.66
CA TRP A 44 11.67 5.76 16.55
C TRP A 44 13.12 6.03 16.96
N GLN A 45 13.36 7.05 17.79
CA GLN A 45 14.71 7.35 18.29
C GLN A 45 15.28 6.21 19.15
N GLN A 46 14.44 5.49 19.89
CA GLN A 46 14.84 4.34 20.67
C GLN A 46 15.11 3.12 19.79
N GLU A 47 14.21 2.84 18.85
CA GLU A 47 14.28 1.71 17.91
C GLU A 47 15.60 1.71 17.10
N GLU A 48 16.04 2.88 16.62
CA GLU A 48 17.31 3.03 15.88
C GLU A 48 18.54 2.61 16.70
N GLY A 49 18.47 2.68 18.03
CA GLY A 49 19.55 2.32 18.94
C GLY A 49 19.62 0.84 19.33
N ILE A 50 18.61 0.02 18.98
CA ILE A 50 18.52 -1.37 19.43
C ILE A 50 19.04 -2.32 18.34
N GLU A 51 20.29 -2.77 18.44
CA GLU A 51 20.86 -3.73 17.48
C GLU A 51 20.32 -5.16 17.65
N ASP A 52 19.99 -5.55 18.88
CA ASP A 52 19.52 -6.90 19.20
C ASP A 52 18.06 -7.09 18.76
N LYS A 53 17.81 -8.13 17.96
CA LYS A 53 16.48 -8.38 17.38
C LYS A 53 15.42 -8.70 18.43
N GLU A 54 15.77 -9.41 19.51
CA GLU A 54 14.81 -9.81 20.53
C GLU A 54 14.42 -8.61 21.40
N LEU A 55 15.40 -7.79 21.80
CA LEU A 55 15.14 -6.54 22.50
C LEU A 55 14.32 -5.56 21.64
N ARG A 56 14.59 -5.52 20.34
CA ARG A 56 13.84 -4.68 19.40
C ARG A 56 12.37 -5.12 19.32
N GLN A 57 12.14 -6.42 19.20
CA GLN A 57 10.79 -6.98 19.22
C GLN A 57 10.06 -6.69 20.54
N GLN A 58 10.72 -6.83 21.68
CA GLN A 58 10.14 -6.49 22.99
C GLN A 58 9.79 -5.00 23.10
N HIS A 59 10.65 -4.12 22.59
CA HIS A 59 10.40 -2.69 22.54
C HIS A 59 9.15 -2.36 21.71
N PHE A 60 9.02 -2.95 20.53
CA PHE A 60 7.84 -2.83 19.67
C PHE A 60 6.56 -3.30 20.41
N GLU A 61 6.57 -4.50 20.99
CA GLU A 61 5.39 -5.05 21.65
C GLU A 61 4.90 -4.19 22.83
N GLN A 62 5.83 -3.64 23.62
CA GLN A 62 5.52 -2.95 24.87
C GLN A 62 5.21 -1.46 24.72
N SER A 63 5.83 -0.80 23.74
CA SER A 63 5.87 0.67 23.71
C SER A 63 5.45 1.30 22.39
N TYR A 64 5.16 0.48 21.36
CA TYR A 64 4.70 1.03 20.09
C TYR A 64 3.44 1.88 20.29
N PRO A 65 3.42 3.15 19.88
CA PRO A 65 2.32 4.07 20.21
C PRO A 65 0.95 3.59 19.75
N ALA A 66 0.86 2.86 18.63
CA ALA A 66 -0.38 2.26 18.16
C ALA A 66 -0.94 1.17 19.10
N HIS A 67 -0.11 0.58 19.98
CA HIS A 67 -0.56 -0.38 20.99
C HIS A 67 -1.07 0.34 22.24
N VAL A 68 -0.36 1.39 22.67
CA VAL A 68 -0.58 2.01 24.00
C VAL A 68 -1.56 3.19 23.98
N MET A 69 -1.82 3.79 22.81
CA MET A 69 -2.73 4.94 22.67
C MET A 69 -4.14 4.56 22.23
N THR A 70 -4.50 3.27 22.22
CA THR A 70 -5.82 2.78 21.74
C THR A 70 -7.00 3.29 22.58
N GLU A 71 -7.00 3.04 23.89
CA GLU A 71 -8.12 3.43 24.77
C GLU A 71 -8.37 4.94 24.83
N PRO A 72 -7.36 5.84 24.89
CA PRO A 72 -7.61 7.28 24.81
C PRO A 72 -8.42 7.71 23.59
N PHE A 73 -8.18 7.12 22.42
CA PHE A 73 -8.98 7.42 21.21
C PHE A 73 -10.40 6.86 21.31
N PHE A 74 -10.60 5.68 21.91
CA PHE A 74 -11.95 5.13 22.15
C PHE A 74 -12.76 5.94 23.17
N GLU A 75 -12.14 6.40 24.25
CA GLU A 75 -12.79 7.26 25.23
C GLU A 75 -13.26 8.56 24.59
N LEU A 76 -12.41 9.17 23.77
CA LEU A 76 -12.77 10.39 23.04
C LEU A 76 -13.86 10.14 21.99
N GLU A 77 -13.80 9.01 21.26
CA GLU A 77 -14.86 8.60 20.34
C GLU A 77 -16.20 8.46 21.06
N ALA A 78 -16.23 7.81 22.22
CA ALA A 78 -17.47 7.59 22.97
C ALA A 78 -18.10 8.92 23.41
N ASN A 79 -17.30 9.91 23.78
CA ASN A 79 -17.75 11.25 24.18
C ASN A 79 -18.32 12.06 23.00
N TYR A 80 -17.81 11.83 21.79
CA TYR A 80 -18.13 12.61 20.58
C TYR A 80 -18.67 11.74 19.44
N ARG A 81 -19.38 10.67 19.79
CA ARG A 81 -19.87 9.68 18.83
C ARG A 81 -20.76 10.27 17.75
N GLY A 82 -20.54 9.85 16.51
CA GLY A 82 -21.30 10.31 15.34
C GLY A 82 -20.87 11.69 14.81
N THR A 83 -19.83 12.31 15.40
CA THR A 83 -19.26 13.56 14.92
C THR A 83 -17.97 13.34 14.13
N ASN A 84 -17.44 14.39 13.50
CA ASN A 84 -16.13 14.37 12.87
C ASN A 84 -15.01 13.98 13.85
N VAL A 85 -15.08 14.42 15.12
CA VAL A 85 -14.08 14.06 16.14
C VAL A 85 -14.14 12.56 16.42
N GLY A 86 -15.34 12.01 16.60
CA GLY A 86 -15.51 10.57 16.80
C GLY A 86 -15.00 9.76 15.61
N LEU A 87 -15.32 10.17 14.38
CA LEU A 87 -14.81 9.50 13.18
C LEU A 87 -13.29 9.64 13.02
N SER A 88 -12.71 10.77 13.46
CA SER A 88 -11.25 10.99 13.46
C SER A 88 -10.53 10.03 14.38
N CYS A 89 -11.10 9.74 15.56
CA CYS A 89 -10.57 8.72 16.47
C CYS A 89 -10.60 7.32 15.82
N LEU A 90 -11.72 6.95 15.18
CA LEU A 90 -11.83 5.65 14.52
C LEU A 90 -10.88 5.52 13.32
N HIS A 91 -10.75 6.58 12.53
CA HIS A 91 -9.77 6.64 11.45
C HIS A 91 -8.34 6.41 11.96
N GLN A 92 -7.96 7.03 13.08
CA GLN A 92 -6.64 6.82 13.68
C GLN A 92 -6.40 5.35 14.03
N LEU A 93 -7.36 4.73 14.72
CA LEU A 93 -7.25 3.34 15.16
C LEU A 93 -7.16 2.36 13.99
N ILE A 94 -7.86 2.63 12.89
CA ILE A 94 -7.86 1.79 11.68
C ILE A 94 -6.59 2.01 10.85
N SER A 95 -6.13 3.26 10.69
CA SER A 95 -4.96 3.59 9.87
C SER A 95 -3.63 3.18 10.52
N ALA A 96 -3.62 2.95 11.84
CA ALA A 96 -2.44 2.52 12.59
C ALA A 96 -2.06 1.05 12.38
N VAL A 97 -2.91 0.24 11.72
CA VAL A 97 -2.64 -1.19 11.52
C VAL A 97 -1.77 -1.43 10.27
N GLY A 98 -0.75 -2.26 10.46
CA GLY A 98 0.06 -2.78 9.36
C GLY A 98 -0.78 -3.55 8.33
N ALA A 99 -0.25 -3.73 7.12
CA ALA A 99 -0.95 -4.46 6.07
C ALA A 99 -1.32 -5.90 6.47
N ILE A 100 -0.44 -6.51 7.26
CA ILE A 100 -0.56 -7.84 7.82
C ILE A 100 -0.13 -7.69 9.27
N SER A 101 -1.08 -7.81 10.18
CA SER A 101 -0.83 -7.81 11.63
C SER A 101 -1.47 -9.07 12.21
N PRO A 102 -0.85 -9.76 13.17
CA PRO A 102 -1.50 -10.84 13.91
C PRO A 102 -2.88 -10.40 14.42
N GLN A 103 -3.85 -11.32 14.53
CA GLN A 103 -5.18 -10.91 15.00
C GLN A 103 -5.20 -10.54 16.49
N ASP A 104 -4.21 -11.01 17.26
CA ASP A 104 -3.98 -10.66 18.66
C ASP A 104 -3.03 -9.48 18.85
N ASP A 105 -2.60 -8.83 17.77
CA ASP A 105 -1.89 -7.56 17.86
C ASP A 105 -2.80 -6.47 18.47
N PRO A 106 -2.34 -5.68 19.46
CA PRO A 106 -3.15 -4.65 20.09
C PRO A 106 -3.74 -3.62 19.11
N ALA A 107 -2.97 -3.20 18.11
CA ALA A 107 -3.45 -2.27 17.08
C ALA A 107 -4.53 -2.93 16.20
N ASN A 108 -4.34 -4.19 15.79
CA ASN A 108 -5.34 -4.92 15.01
C ASN A 108 -6.67 -5.07 15.77
N ARG A 109 -6.64 -5.51 17.03
CA ARG A 109 -7.86 -5.59 17.87
C ARG A 109 -8.58 -4.25 17.99
N ALA A 110 -7.81 -3.16 18.13
CA ALA A 110 -8.37 -1.82 18.17
C ALA A 110 -9.05 -1.44 16.84
N ALA A 111 -8.44 -1.75 15.70
CA ALA A 111 -9.07 -1.51 14.41
C ALA A 111 -10.34 -2.34 14.20
N GLN A 112 -10.38 -3.60 14.65
CA GLN A 112 -11.60 -4.43 14.59
C GLN A 112 -12.74 -3.78 15.39
N ARG A 113 -12.47 -3.39 16.64
CA ARG A 113 -13.44 -2.65 17.48
C ARG A 113 -13.83 -1.32 16.83
N ALA A 114 -12.90 -0.61 16.20
CA ALA A 114 -13.19 0.62 15.51
C ALA A 114 -14.10 0.40 14.29
N LEU A 115 -13.87 -0.64 13.50
CA LEU A 115 -14.73 -1.01 12.36
C LEU A 115 -16.12 -1.43 12.82
N GLN A 116 -16.25 -2.11 13.96
CA GLN A 116 -17.54 -2.38 14.57
C GLN A 116 -18.28 -1.07 14.90
N LEU A 117 -17.61 -0.10 15.54
CA LEU A 117 -18.20 1.21 15.83
C LEU A 117 -18.58 1.98 14.56
N VAL A 118 -17.75 1.94 13.50
CA VAL A 118 -18.10 2.50 12.18
C VAL A 118 -19.39 1.88 11.66
N SER A 119 -19.48 0.54 11.70
CA SER A 119 -20.60 -0.27 11.25
C SER A 119 -21.90 0.00 12.03
N GLU A 120 -21.80 0.37 13.31
CA GLU A 120 -22.94 0.62 14.18
C GLU A 120 -23.41 2.08 14.18
N HIS A 121 -22.49 3.04 13.98
CA HIS A 121 -22.76 4.44 14.31
C HIS A 121 -22.41 5.46 13.22
N TYR A 122 -21.63 5.10 12.19
CA TYR A 122 -21.08 6.08 11.24
C TYR A 122 -21.42 5.81 9.77
N LEU A 123 -22.24 4.81 9.45
CA LEU A 123 -22.55 4.46 8.05
C LEU A 123 -23.22 5.58 7.24
N ASP A 124 -23.94 6.48 7.91
CA ASP A 124 -24.58 7.65 7.29
C ASP A 124 -23.75 8.94 7.44
N HIS A 125 -22.55 8.85 8.03
CA HIS A 125 -21.67 10.00 8.20
C HIS A 125 -21.15 10.48 6.82
N PRO A 126 -21.16 11.80 6.52
CA PRO A 126 -20.80 12.32 5.19
C PRO A 126 -19.37 11.96 4.75
N ASP A 127 -18.47 11.81 5.73
CA ASP A 127 -17.06 11.47 5.53
C ASP A 127 -16.71 10.00 5.82
N VAL A 128 -17.69 9.08 5.95
CA VAL A 128 -17.40 7.65 6.21
C VAL A 128 -16.51 7.01 5.15
N GLU A 129 -16.52 7.55 3.92
CA GLU A 129 -15.62 7.11 2.84
C GLU A 129 -14.13 7.22 3.20
N LEU A 130 -13.75 8.07 4.15
CA LEU A 130 -12.35 8.26 4.57
C LEU A 130 -11.80 7.01 5.29
N ILE A 131 -12.68 6.14 5.78
CA ILE A 131 -12.32 4.84 6.34
C ILE A 131 -12.01 3.83 5.22
N LEU A 132 -12.67 3.95 4.07
CA LEU A 132 -12.53 2.98 2.97
C LEU A 132 -11.10 2.90 2.42
N SER A 133 -10.33 3.99 2.48
CA SER A 133 -8.93 3.99 2.02
C SER A 133 -8.02 3.08 2.85
N TRP A 134 -8.44 2.72 4.06
CA TRP A 134 -7.67 1.90 5.01
C TRP A 134 -8.19 0.47 5.15
N ILE A 135 -9.34 0.16 4.55
CA ILE A 135 -9.89 -1.21 4.55
C ILE A 135 -9.29 -2.05 3.40
N VAL A 136 -8.96 -1.42 2.27
CA VAL A 136 -8.50 -2.12 1.06
C VAL A 136 -7.19 -2.89 1.32
N GLY A 137 -7.21 -4.20 1.05
CA GLY A 137 -6.01 -5.04 1.11
C GLY A 137 -5.43 -5.19 2.53
N ARG A 138 -6.23 -4.86 3.54
CA ARG A 138 -5.94 -5.14 4.94
C ARG A 138 -6.61 -6.43 5.36
N ASP A 139 -5.98 -7.08 6.31
CA ASP A 139 -6.47 -8.33 6.89
C ASP A 139 -6.99 -8.10 8.31
N ILE A 140 -8.01 -7.23 8.39
CA ILE A 140 -8.67 -6.80 9.63
C ILE A 140 -10.10 -7.33 9.60
N ASP A 141 -10.50 -8.02 10.67
CA ASP A 141 -11.88 -8.50 10.81
C ASP A 141 -12.87 -7.32 10.90
N GLY A 142 -14.06 -7.49 10.32
CA GLY A 142 -15.11 -6.46 10.26
C GLY A 142 -15.10 -5.60 8.99
N CYS A 143 -14.03 -5.63 8.19
CA CYS A 143 -13.96 -4.94 6.90
C CYS A 143 -15.14 -5.31 5.97
N ASP A 144 -15.41 -6.60 5.82
CA ASP A 144 -16.48 -7.09 4.95
C ASP A 144 -17.87 -6.65 5.43
N GLU A 145 -18.09 -6.57 6.74
CA GLU A 145 -19.38 -6.13 7.30
C GLU A 145 -19.64 -4.67 6.97
N VAL A 146 -18.66 -3.79 7.20
CA VAL A 146 -18.74 -2.36 6.87
C VAL A 146 -19.04 -2.19 5.38
N LEU A 147 -18.32 -2.90 4.51
CA LEU A 147 -18.51 -2.83 3.06
C LEU A 147 -19.89 -3.32 2.63
N GLN A 148 -20.37 -4.45 3.17
CA GLN A 148 -21.69 -4.99 2.86
C GLN A 148 -22.82 -4.06 3.29
N LYS A 149 -22.67 -3.36 4.42
CA LYS A 149 -23.65 -2.37 4.87
C LYS A 149 -23.60 -1.10 4.01
N LEU A 150 -22.41 -0.57 3.70
CA LEU A 150 -22.26 0.60 2.81
C LEU A 150 -22.74 0.32 1.38
N ALA A 151 -22.59 -0.91 0.88
CA ALA A 151 -23.13 -1.33 -0.41
C ALA A 151 -24.68 -1.22 -0.49
N LYS A 152 -25.35 -1.17 0.68
CA LYS A 152 -26.81 -0.99 0.85
C LYS A 152 -27.17 0.39 1.43
N SER A 153 -26.20 1.29 1.57
CA SER A 153 -26.42 2.66 2.08
C SER A 153 -27.47 3.40 1.25
N PRO A 154 -28.26 4.33 1.83
CA PRO A 154 -29.10 5.23 1.05
C PRO A 154 -28.30 6.15 0.11
N HIS A 155 -26.99 6.32 0.35
CA HIS A 155 -26.12 7.16 -0.47
C HIS A 155 -25.51 6.39 -1.63
N ARG A 156 -25.93 6.72 -2.86
CA ARG A 156 -25.39 6.14 -4.12
C ARG A 156 -23.85 6.16 -4.18
N LYS A 157 -23.24 7.23 -3.68
CA LYS A 157 -21.78 7.38 -3.57
C LYS A 157 -21.16 6.21 -2.80
N PHE A 158 -21.65 5.93 -1.60
CA PHE A 158 -21.13 4.86 -0.74
C PHE A 158 -21.44 3.48 -1.31
N GLN A 159 -22.60 3.30 -1.97
CA GLN A 159 -22.91 2.05 -2.65
C GLN A 159 -21.85 1.67 -3.71
N GLY A 160 -21.45 2.63 -4.54
CA GLY A 160 -20.43 2.42 -5.57
C GLY A 160 -19.03 2.25 -4.98
N GLN A 161 -18.67 3.10 -4.02
CA GLN A 161 -17.37 3.05 -3.36
C GLN A 161 -17.15 1.76 -2.56
N ALA A 162 -18.19 1.24 -1.90
CA ALA A 162 -18.10 -0.06 -1.24
C ALA A 162 -17.82 -1.19 -2.23
N ARG A 163 -18.51 -1.22 -3.38
CA ARG A 163 -18.31 -2.25 -4.42
C ARG A 163 -16.91 -2.23 -5.02
N ILE A 164 -16.36 -1.04 -5.32
CA ILE A 164 -14.99 -0.98 -5.85
C ILE A 164 -13.99 -1.50 -4.82
N VAL A 165 -14.19 -1.19 -3.53
CA VAL A 165 -13.32 -1.64 -2.45
C VAL A 165 -13.46 -3.14 -2.21
N MET A 166 -14.68 -3.70 -2.27
CA MET A 166 -14.91 -5.15 -2.22
C MET A 166 -14.20 -5.87 -3.38
N ALA A 167 -14.27 -5.32 -4.60
CA ALA A 167 -13.56 -5.88 -5.75
C ALA A 167 -12.03 -5.80 -5.55
N GLN A 168 -11.53 -4.72 -4.94
CA GLN A 168 -10.11 -4.60 -4.59
C GLN A 168 -9.71 -5.63 -3.52
N GLN A 169 -10.56 -5.92 -2.54
CA GLN A 169 -10.33 -6.96 -1.53
C GLN A 169 -10.25 -8.35 -2.17
N CYS A 170 -11.14 -8.65 -3.13
CA CYS A 170 -11.07 -9.87 -3.93
C CYS A 170 -9.75 -9.97 -4.70
N LYS A 171 -9.29 -8.87 -5.32
CA LYS A 171 -7.97 -8.85 -5.97
C LYS A 171 -6.85 -9.14 -4.97
N SER A 172 -6.86 -8.47 -3.82
CA SER A 172 -5.86 -8.70 -2.77
C SER A 172 -5.83 -10.17 -2.36
N ASP A 173 -6.98 -10.79 -2.09
CA ASP A 173 -7.04 -12.23 -1.79
C ASP A 173 -6.39 -13.09 -2.88
N ILE A 174 -6.73 -12.86 -4.15
CA ILE A 174 -6.19 -13.63 -5.29
C ILE A 174 -4.67 -13.50 -5.38
N PHE A 175 -4.16 -12.28 -5.25
CA PHE A 175 -2.75 -11.96 -5.43
C PHE A 175 -1.92 -12.38 -4.23
N ASP A 176 -2.39 -12.04 -3.03
CA ASP A 176 -1.68 -12.24 -1.79
C ASP A 176 -1.56 -13.71 -1.42
N VAL A 177 -2.63 -14.48 -1.58
CA VAL A 177 -2.62 -15.93 -1.32
C VAL A 177 -1.66 -16.63 -2.28
N ALA A 178 -1.77 -16.37 -3.59
CA ALA A 178 -0.89 -16.98 -4.58
C ALA A 178 0.58 -16.60 -4.36
N THR A 179 0.85 -15.32 -4.07
CA THR A 179 2.21 -14.83 -3.85
C THR A 179 2.84 -15.42 -2.60
N ARG A 180 2.12 -15.41 -1.48
CA ARG A 180 2.63 -15.94 -0.21
C ARG A 180 2.82 -17.45 -0.27
N GLN A 181 1.90 -18.18 -0.91
CA GLN A 181 2.07 -19.61 -1.12
C GLN A 181 3.34 -19.91 -1.93
N ALA A 182 3.57 -19.17 -3.02
CA ALA A 182 4.78 -19.32 -3.82
C ALA A 182 6.06 -18.98 -3.03
N LEU A 183 6.03 -17.95 -2.18
CA LEU A 183 7.16 -17.61 -1.31
C LEU A 183 7.43 -18.69 -0.25
N LEU A 184 6.39 -19.29 0.32
CA LEU A 184 6.54 -20.36 1.31
C LEU A 184 7.10 -21.64 0.69
N GLU A 185 6.68 -21.98 -0.52
CA GLU A 185 7.33 -23.05 -1.29
C GLU A 185 8.82 -22.78 -1.55
N LEU A 186 9.20 -21.51 -1.78
CA LEU A 186 10.60 -21.13 -1.94
C LEU A 186 11.36 -21.20 -0.62
N MET A 187 10.73 -20.90 0.52
CA MET A 187 11.34 -21.02 1.84
C MET A 187 11.64 -22.48 2.19
N GLY A 188 10.73 -23.40 1.85
CA GLY A 188 10.82 -24.81 2.25
C GLY A 188 11.01 -24.94 3.77
N ASP A 189 11.82 -25.90 4.21
CA ASP A 189 12.13 -26.13 5.64
C ASP A 189 13.42 -25.45 6.11
N ASP A 190 13.94 -24.46 5.36
CA ASP A 190 15.19 -23.77 5.73
C ASP A 190 15.00 -22.99 7.05
N ALA A 191 15.82 -23.28 8.05
CA ALA A 191 15.75 -22.67 9.39
C ALA A 191 15.88 -21.13 9.36
N GLU A 192 16.57 -20.58 8.35
CA GLU A 192 16.70 -19.13 8.16
C GLU A 192 15.34 -18.43 7.97
N PHE A 193 14.35 -19.13 7.44
CA PHE A 193 13.01 -18.59 7.19
C PHE A 193 11.97 -19.01 8.23
N GLU A 194 12.37 -19.63 9.35
CA GLU A 194 11.41 -20.14 10.34
C GLU A 194 10.51 -19.04 10.91
N GLU A 195 11.09 -17.90 11.27
CA GLU A 195 10.33 -16.74 11.76
C GLU A 195 9.34 -16.23 10.72
N ARG A 196 9.79 -16.08 9.47
CA ARG A 196 8.96 -15.59 8.37
C ARG A 196 7.85 -16.57 7.99
N ARG A 197 8.12 -17.88 8.06
CA ARG A 197 7.09 -18.92 7.89
C ARG A 197 6.06 -18.84 9.01
N SER A 198 6.52 -18.74 10.25
CA SER A 198 5.65 -18.62 11.44
C SER A 198 4.74 -17.40 11.35
N ALA A 199 5.29 -16.24 10.97
CA ALA A 199 4.52 -15.01 10.76
C ALA A 199 3.45 -15.11 9.65
N LEU A 200 3.64 -16.01 8.67
CA LEU A 200 2.66 -16.25 7.60
C LEU A 200 1.68 -17.39 7.92
N ALA A 201 1.92 -18.18 8.96
CA ALA A 201 1.12 -19.37 9.27
C ALA A 201 -0.33 -19.02 9.60
N GLU A 202 -0.56 -18.00 10.43
CA GLU A 202 -1.91 -17.54 10.76
C GLU A 202 -2.66 -17.03 9.52
N TYR A 203 -2.00 -16.23 8.70
CA TYR A 203 -2.55 -15.74 7.43
C TYR A 203 -2.96 -16.92 6.52
N GLN A 204 -2.07 -17.90 6.35
CA GLN A 204 -2.37 -19.08 5.53
C GLN A 204 -3.54 -19.87 6.06
N GLN A 205 -3.62 -20.07 7.38
CA GLN A 205 -4.72 -20.81 7.99
C GLN A 205 -6.05 -20.10 7.75
N ARG A 206 -6.11 -18.77 7.90
CA ARG A 206 -7.34 -18.00 7.66
C ARG A 206 -7.77 -17.98 6.20
N LYS A 207 -6.80 -18.00 5.28
CA LYS A 207 -7.08 -18.05 3.83
C LYS A 207 -7.13 -19.48 3.28
N ALA A 208 -7.00 -20.50 4.13
CA ALA A 208 -7.04 -21.89 3.71
C ALA A 208 -8.41 -22.25 3.11
N GLY A 209 -8.40 -22.88 1.94
CA GLY A 209 -9.62 -23.26 1.23
C GLY A 209 -10.31 -22.13 0.47
N LEU A 210 -9.74 -20.91 0.44
CA LEU A 210 -10.28 -19.83 -0.37
C LEU A 210 -10.25 -20.20 -1.86
N ASN A 211 -11.41 -20.17 -2.51
CA ASN A 211 -11.50 -20.43 -3.94
C ASN A 211 -11.16 -19.16 -4.74
N LEU A 212 -9.92 -19.08 -5.23
CA LEU A 212 -9.41 -17.89 -5.94
C LEU A 212 -10.16 -17.61 -7.25
N GLU A 213 -10.70 -18.62 -7.91
CA GLU A 213 -11.53 -18.41 -9.11
C GLU A 213 -12.90 -17.86 -8.75
N ALA A 214 -13.53 -18.36 -7.67
CA ALA A 214 -14.77 -17.78 -7.17
C ALA A 214 -14.59 -16.31 -6.75
N ARG A 215 -13.49 -15.98 -6.06
CA ARG A 215 -13.14 -14.58 -5.72
C ARG A 215 -12.93 -13.73 -6.96
N ARG A 216 -12.35 -14.28 -8.03
CA ARG A 216 -12.22 -13.57 -9.31
C ARG A 216 -13.57 -13.27 -9.93
N GLN A 217 -14.48 -14.25 -9.97
CA GLN A 217 -15.82 -14.06 -10.51
C GLN A 217 -16.64 -13.05 -9.70
N GLU A 218 -16.53 -13.08 -8.37
CA GLU A 218 -17.14 -12.09 -7.48
C GLU A 218 -16.62 -10.68 -7.76
N ALA A 219 -15.29 -10.52 -7.88
CA ALA A 219 -14.69 -9.24 -8.23
C ALA A 219 -15.22 -8.71 -9.57
N LEU A 220 -15.28 -9.54 -10.60
CA LEU A 220 -15.77 -9.15 -11.92
C LEU A 220 -17.25 -8.77 -11.89
N ALA A 221 -18.09 -9.47 -11.12
CA ALA A 221 -19.50 -9.12 -10.96
C ALA A 221 -19.68 -7.76 -10.26
N LEU A 222 -18.91 -7.49 -9.22
CA LEU A 222 -18.89 -6.17 -8.55
C LEU A 222 -18.48 -5.05 -9.50
N LEU A 223 -17.50 -5.31 -10.38
CA LEU A 223 -17.08 -4.36 -11.40
C LEU A 223 -18.15 -4.11 -12.46
N ASP A 224 -18.88 -5.13 -12.88
CA ASP A 224 -20.01 -4.98 -13.80
C ASP A 224 -21.10 -4.08 -13.20
N GLU A 225 -21.39 -4.21 -11.90
CA GLU A 225 -22.30 -3.30 -11.19
C GLU A 225 -21.75 -1.86 -11.14
N VAL A 226 -20.45 -1.70 -10.85
CA VAL A 226 -19.78 -0.39 -10.85
C VAL A 226 -19.89 0.29 -12.22
N ASP A 227 -19.55 -0.43 -13.28
CA ASP A 227 -19.59 0.09 -14.65
C ASP A 227 -21.02 0.49 -15.07
N ALA A 228 -22.02 -0.32 -14.70
CA ALA A 228 -23.40 -0.08 -15.07
C ALA A 228 -24.06 1.08 -14.31
N GLN A 229 -23.75 1.22 -13.01
CA GLN A 229 -24.55 2.07 -12.11
C GLN A 229 -23.76 3.16 -11.40
N TYR A 230 -22.43 3.11 -11.38
CA TYR A 230 -21.62 3.94 -10.48
C TYR A 230 -20.36 4.53 -11.12
N ALA A 231 -20.19 4.38 -12.45
CA ALA A 231 -18.94 4.71 -13.15
C ALA A 231 -18.51 6.19 -13.06
N ASP A 232 -19.46 7.09 -12.84
CA ASP A 232 -19.29 8.55 -12.70
C ASP A 232 -18.88 8.99 -11.29
N ILE A 233 -18.99 8.12 -10.28
CA ILE A 233 -18.63 8.47 -8.90
C ILE A 233 -17.10 8.58 -8.78
N ASN A 234 -16.62 9.52 -7.96
CA ASN A 234 -15.20 9.64 -7.66
C ASN A 234 -14.72 8.51 -6.75
N MET A 235 -13.46 8.08 -6.96
CA MET A 235 -12.78 7.19 -6.03
C MET A 235 -12.81 7.74 -4.60
N PRO A 236 -12.85 6.88 -3.56
CA PRO A 236 -12.71 7.33 -2.18
C PRO A 236 -11.44 8.16 -2.01
N ARG A 237 -11.56 9.28 -1.28
CA ARG A 237 -10.42 10.13 -0.91
C ARG A 237 -9.38 9.32 -0.15
N ARG A 238 -8.11 9.65 -0.34
CA ARG A 238 -7.01 9.03 0.41
C ARG A 238 -6.73 9.87 1.64
N THR A 239 -6.51 9.22 2.77
CA THR A 239 -6.10 9.91 4.00
C THR A 239 -4.63 9.58 4.33
N PRO A 240 -3.94 10.44 5.10
CA PRO A 240 -2.61 10.13 5.64
C PRO A 240 -2.65 8.98 6.64
N TYR A 241 -1.48 8.40 6.90
CA TYR A 241 -1.27 7.56 8.08
C TYR A 241 -1.31 8.45 9.33
N GLY A 242 -1.84 7.91 10.44
CA GLY A 242 -1.83 8.60 11.71
C GLY A 242 -3.02 9.54 11.91
N PRO A 243 -3.06 10.23 13.06
CA PRO A 243 -4.27 10.91 13.48
C PRO A 243 -4.45 12.19 12.66
N MET A 244 -5.66 12.36 12.12
CA MET A 244 -6.07 13.57 11.40
C MET A 244 -7.43 14.03 11.91
N LEU A 245 -7.66 15.34 11.94
CA LEU A 245 -8.94 15.90 12.34
C LEU A 245 -9.83 16.13 11.11
N ILE A 246 -10.82 15.25 10.93
CA ILE A 246 -11.75 15.29 9.79
C ILE A 246 -12.57 16.59 9.79
N GLY A 247 -12.72 17.19 8.62
CA GLY A 247 -13.51 18.41 8.42
C GLY A 247 -12.82 19.70 8.87
N LYS A 248 -11.54 19.64 9.26
CA LYS A 248 -10.71 20.82 9.45
C LYS A 248 -9.72 21.00 8.30
N PRO A 249 -9.59 22.22 7.76
CA PRO A 249 -8.54 22.52 6.80
C PRO A 249 -7.18 22.32 7.44
N ASP A 250 -6.33 21.59 6.75
CA ASP A 250 -4.94 21.34 7.08
C ASP A 250 -4.21 21.20 5.75
N PRO A 251 -3.29 22.11 5.37
CA PRO A 251 -2.70 22.13 4.03
C PRO A 251 -2.03 20.81 3.61
N GLU A 252 -1.36 20.13 4.54
CA GLU A 252 -0.65 18.87 4.25
C GLU A 252 -1.64 17.73 4.07
N VAL A 253 -2.64 17.64 4.96
CA VAL A 253 -3.71 16.64 4.87
C VAL A 253 -4.59 16.88 3.65
N ASP A 254 -4.92 18.14 3.35
CA ASP A 254 -5.75 18.55 2.23
C ASP A 254 -5.10 18.23 0.88
N GLN A 255 -3.77 18.33 0.78
CA GLN A 255 -3.04 17.90 -0.40
C GLN A 255 -3.22 16.39 -0.66
N ILE A 256 -3.22 15.58 0.40
CA ILE A 256 -3.40 14.12 0.31
C ILE A 256 -4.87 13.77 0.01
N LEU A 257 -5.81 14.39 0.71
CA LEU A 257 -7.25 14.19 0.56
C LEU A 257 -7.74 14.52 -0.85
N ASN A 258 -7.25 15.63 -1.41
CA ASN A 258 -7.71 16.17 -2.69
C ASN A 258 -6.87 15.69 -3.88
N TYR A 259 -5.97 14.72 -3.67
CA TYR A 259 -5.19 14.14 -4.75
C TYR A 259 -6.12 13.51 -5.81
N PRO A 260 -6.02 13.89 -7.11
CA PRO A 260 -6.92 13.38 -8.14
C PRO A 260 -6.78 11.87 -8.31
N ARG A 261 -7.89 11.13 -8.14
CA ARG A 261 -7.90 9.64 -8.20
C ARG A 261 -8.78 9.05 -9.31
N GLY A 262 -9.37 9.90 -10.14
CA GLY A 262 -10.31 9.50 -11.18
C GLY A 262 -11.64 8.98 -10.63
N THR A 263 -12.42 8.34 -11.52
CA THR A 263 -13.75 7.81 -11.20
C THR A 263 -13.72 6.30 -10.95
N LEU A 264 -14.79 5.78 -10.36
CA LEU A 264 -14.97 4.34 -10.17
C LEU A 264 -14.94 3.58 -11.50
N GLY A 265 -15.44 4.17 -12.59
CA GLY A 265 -15.35 3.57 -13.93
C GLY A 265 -13.91 3.45 -14.45
N THR A 266 -13.06 4.44 -14.17
CA THR A 266 -11.62 4.31 -14.50
C THR A 266 -10.94 3.26 -13.63
N ALA A 267 -11.24 3.21 -12.34
CA ALA A 267 -10.70 2.21 -11.43
C ALA A 267 -11.17 0.78 -11.79
N SER A 268 -12.44 0.62 -12.19
CA SER A 268 -13.02 -0.65 -12.63
C SER A 268 -12.27 -1.23 -13.82
N LYS A 269 -12.01 -0.42 -14.86
CA LYS A 269 -11.22 -0.84 -16.03
C LYS A 269 -9.83 -1.33 -15.66
N SER A 270 -9.12 -0.59 -14.82
CA SER A 270 -7.78 -0.97 -14.34
C SER A 270 -7.82 -2.25 -13.51
N LEU A 271 -8.79 -2.37 -12.60
CA LEU A 271 -8.95 -3.54 -11.75
C LEU A 271 -9.31 -4.79 -12.56
N ARG A 272 -10.16 -4.65 -13.57
CA ARG A 272 -10.52 -5.75 -14.49
C ARG A 272 -9.31 -6.27 -15.24
N SER A 273 -8.49 -5.40 -15.82
CA SER A 273 -7.25 -5.82 -16.48
C SER A 273 -6.31 -6.54 -15.51
N ALA A 274 -6.15 -6.03 -14.28
CA ALA A 274 -5.35 -6.70 -13.27
C ALA A 274 -5.88 -8.10 -12.89
N LEU A 275 -7.20 -8.30 -12.81
CA LEU A 275 -7.81 -9.59 -12.45
C LEU A 275 -7.72 -10.65 -13.56
N VAL A 276 -7.68 -10.23 -14.82
CA VAL A 276 -7.71 -11.12 -16.00
C VAL A 276 -6.30 -11.37 -16.55
N ASP A 277 -5.50 -10.32 -16.67
CA ASP A 277 -4.24 -10.33 -17.44
C ASP A 277 -3.01 -10.49 -16.55
N PHE A 278 -3.14 -10.34 -15.22
CA PHE A 278 -2.00 -10.18 -14.33
C PHE A 278 -2.03 -11.14 -13.12
N GLY A 279 -0.85 -11.53 -12.64
CA GLY A 279 -0.68 -12.43 -11.50
C GLY A 279 0.11 -13.71 -11.82
N ILE A 280 0.41 -14.49 -10.78
CA ILE A 280 1.14 -15.76 -10.91
C ILE A 280 0.38 -16.72 -11.84
N GLY A 281 1.12 -17.32 -12.77
CA GLY A 281 0.59 -18.22 -13.79
C GLY A 281 0.01 -17.53 -15.02
N ARG A 282 0.04 -16.19 -15.10
CA ARG A 282 -0.45 -15.41 -16.25
C ARG A 282 0.71 -14.84 -17.07
N THR A 283 0.47 -14.66 -18.36
CA THR A 283 1.34 -13.85 -19.23
C THR A 283 0.90 -12.39 -19.10
N PRO A 284 1.76 -11.51 -18.56
CA PRO A 284 1.38 -10.13 -18.31
C PRO A 284 1.29 -9.32 -19.60
N PRO A 285 0.69 -8.12 -19.55
CA PRO A 285 0.60 -7.24 -20.70
C PRO A 285 1.97 -6.90 -21.30
N ASP A 286 2.10 -7.08 -22.61
CA ASP A 286 3.31 -6.72 -23.36
C ASP A 286 3.51 -5.20 -23.42
N PHE A 287 4.76 -4.78 -23.56
CA PHE A 287 5.14 -3.38 -23.74
C PHE A 287 6.30 -3.25 -24.72
N ALA A 288 6.42 -2.06 -25.30
CA ALA A 288 7.56 -1.64 -26.11
C ALA A 288 7.97 -0.23 -25.70
N ALA A 289 9.24 -0.04 -25.37
CA ALA A 289 9.79 1.24 -24.96
C ALA A 289 11.27 1.34 -25.36
N ILE A 290 11.83 2.54 -25.28
CA ILE A 290 13.25 2.78 -25.52
C ILE A 290 13.93 2.79 -24.14
N ASP A 291 15.01 2.03 -23.99
CA ASP A 291 15.83 2.08 -22.77
C ASP A 291 16.64 3.39 -22.70
N VAL A 292 17.23 3.67 -21.54
CA VAL A 292 17.98 4.90 -21.32
C VAL A 292 19.23 5.07 -22.19
N ASN A 293 19.65 4.01 -22.89
CA ASN A 293 20.75 4.01 -23.86
C ASN A 293 20.26 4.15 -25.31
N GLY A 294 18.95 4.38 -25.53
CA GLY A 294 18.37 4.52 -26.85
C GLY A 294 18.04 3.20 -27.55
N ILE A 295 18.12 2.07 -26.86
CA ILE A 295 17.88 0.74 -27.45
C ILE A 295 16.40 0.36 -27.27
N PRO A 296 15.69 0.01 -28.35
CA PRO A 296 14.33 -0.52 -28.22
C PRO A 296 14.30 -1.82 -27.41
N ARG A 297 13.36 -1.89 -26.46
CA ARG A 297 13.09 -3.04 -25.61
C ARG A 297 11.62 -3.41 -25.69
N ARG A 298 11.33 -4.69 -25.87
CA ARG A 298 9.99 -5.24 -25.75
C ARG A 298 10.00 -6.38 -24.74
N LEU A 299 8.93 -6.54 -23.96
CA LEU A 299 8.89 -7.62 -22.98
C LEU A 299 9.02 -9.00 -23.66
N HIS A 300 8.43 -9.17 -24.84
CA HIS A 300 8.54 -10.42 -25.58
C HIS A 300 9.94 -10.71 -26.12
N ASP A 301 10.85 -9.73 -26.17
CA ASP A 301 12.25 -9.97 -26.59
C ASP A 301 13.01 -10.87 -25.61
N TYR A 302 12.49 -11.02 -24.38
CA TYR A 302 13.07 -11.86 -23.33
C TYR A 302 12.53 -13.30 -23.32
N ARG A 303 11.63 -13.66 -24.24
CA ARG A 303 11.19 -15.06 -24.38
C ARG A 303 12.38 -15.97 -24.68
N GLY A 304 12.36 -17.18 -24.12
CA GLY A 304 13.50 -18.08 -24.09
C GLY A 304 14.41 -17.92 -22.87
N LYS A 305 14.29 -16.81 -22.11
CA LYS A 305 15.06 -16.55 -20.89
C LYS A 305 14.15 -16.49 -19.68
N VAL A 306 14.71 -16.79 -18.51
CA VAL A 306 14.14 -16.35 -17.23
C VAL A 306 14.43 -14.86 -17.08
N LEU A 307 13.39 -14.06 -16.87
CA LEU A 307 13.49 -12.61 -16.74
C LEU A 307 13.13 -12.19 -15.31
N VAL A 308 14.01 -11.43 -14.67
CA VAL A 308 13.64 -10.59 -13.52
C VAL A 308 13.27 -9.21 -14.03
N LEU A 309 12.00 -8.86 -13.92
CA LEU A 309 11.52 -7.51 -14.17
C LEU A 309 11.43 -6.77 -12.84
N MET A 310 12.18 -5.67 -12.72
CA MET A 310 12.27 -4.86 -11.50
C MET A 310 11.72 -3.47 -11.73
N PHE A 311 10.74 -3.07 -10.94
CA PHE A 311 10.24 -1.71 -10.86
C PHE A 311 10.91 -0.97 -9.70
N SER A 312 11.49 0.20 -9.96
CA SER A 312 12.33 0.95 -9.01
C SER A 312 12.29 2.47 -9.24
N PHE A 313 13.00 3.23 -8.40
CA PHE A 313 13.36 4.64 -8.61
C PHE A 313 14.63 5.00 -7.81
N LYS A 314 15.33 6.08 -8.16
CA LYS A 314 16.51 6.57 -7.41
C LYS A 314 16.11 7.09 -6.03
N GLY A 315 16.89 6.75 -4.99
CA GLY A 315 16.55 7.06 -3.61
C GLY A 315 15.54 6.08 -2.99
N CYS A 316 15.15 5.02 -3.71
CA CYS A 316 14.46 3.88 -3.11
C CYS A 316 15.48 3.03 -2.33
N GLY A 317 15.67 3.32 -1.04
CA GLY A 317 16.62 2.60 -0.18
C GLY A 317 16.52 1.06 -0.27
N PRO A 318 15.31 0.47 -0.13
CA PRO A 318 15.14 -0.98 -0.28
C PRO A 318 15.44 -1.51 -1.69
N CYS A 319 15.26 -0.70 -2.74
CA CYS A 319 15.60 -1.09 -4.10
C CYS A 319 17.12 -1.13 -4.29
N GLU A 320 17.80 -0.06 -3.89
CA GLU A 320 19.26 0.10 -4.04
C GLU A 320 20.03 -0.95 -3.23
N ALA A 321 19.51 -1.33 -2.06
CA ALA A 321 20.05 -2.44 -1.26
C ALA A 321 20.07 -3.78 -2.04
N MET A 322 19.19 -3.97 -3.03
CA MET A 322 19.17 -5.19 -3.86
C MET A 322 20.18 -5.16 -5.01
N TYR A 323 20.67 -3.99 -5.44
CA TYR A 323 21.47 -3.87 -6.67
C TYR A 323 22.76 -4.70 -6.65
N PRO A 324 23.53 -4.76 -5.54
CA PRO A 324 24.70 -5.64 -5.46
C PRO A 324 24.36 -7.10 -5.77
N HIS A 325 23.32 -7.63 -5.14
CA HIS A 325 22.87 -9.00 -5.35
C HIS A 325 22.37 -9.23 -6.79
N LEU A 326 21.68 -8.25 -7.40
CA LEU A 326 21.26 -8.36 -8.82
C LEU A 326 22.46 -8.44 -9.79
N ARG A 327 23.55 -7.71 -9.52
CA ARG A 327 24.79 -7.81 -10.31
C ARG A 327 25.47 -9.17 -10.15
N GLU A 328 25.45 -9.73 -8.94
CA GLU A 328 25.94 -11.08 -8.69
C GLU A 328 25.13 -12.13 -9.47
N LEU A 329 23.81 -12.01 -9.49
CA LEU A 329 22.93 -12.91 -10.26
C LEU A 329 23.23 -12.87 -11.77
N LEU A 330 23.49 -11.68 -12.34
CA LEU A 330 23.91 -11.53 -13.74
C LEU A 330 25.27 -12.16 -14.03
N THR A 331 26.15 -12.25 -13.03
CA THR A 331 27.45 -12.93 -13.16
C THR A 331 27.30 -14.44 -12.99
N LYS A 332 26.37 -14.89 -12.14
CA LYS A 332 26.12 -16.29 -11.83
C LYS A 332 25.46 -17.05 -12.98
N TYR A 333 24.52 -16.44 -13.70
CA TYR A 333 23.74 -17.11 -14.75
C TYR A 333 24.13 -16.66 -16.16
N SER A 334 24.05 -17.60 -17.12
CA SER A 334 24.36 -17.30 -18.52
C SER A 334 23.39 -16.25 -19.10
N PRO A 335 23.88 -15.27 -19.89
CA PRO A 335 23.01 -14.30 -20.58
C PRO A 335 22.06 -14.94 -21.59
N ASP A 336 22.29 -16.19 -22.02
CA ASP A 336 21.39 -16.93 -22.91
C ASP A 336 20.17 -17.50 -22.16
N GLN A 337 20.27 -17.66 -20.84
CA GLN A 337 19.23 -18.28 -20.00
C GLN A 337 18.56 -17.27 -19.06
N PHE A 338 19.23 -16.19 -18.70
CA PHE A 338 18.79 -15.25 -17.67
C PHE A 338 18.97 -13.79 -18.10
N ALA A 339 18.05 -12.93 -17.67
CA ALA A 339 18.14 -11.49 -17.88
C ALA A 339 17.46 -10.70 -16.75
N ILE A 340 17.86 -9.45 -16.60
CA ILE A 340 17.21 -8.45 -15.75
C ILE A 340 16.77 -7.27 -16.64
N LEU A 341 15.60 -6.70 -16.37
CA LEU A 341 15.13 -5.44 -16.97
C LEU A 341 14.58 -4.53 -15.87
N GLY A 342 15.08 -3.30 -15.80
CA GLY A 342 14.61 -2.27 -14.88
C GLY A 342 13.55 -1.38 -15.52
N ILE A 343 12.48 -1.07 -14.80
CA ILE A 343 11.46 -0.06 -15.14
C ILE A 343 11.49 1.01 -14.04
N MET A 344 11.80 2.25 -14.42
CA MET A 344 12.18 3.32 -13.50
C MET A 344 11.09 4.38 -13.43
N ARG A 345 10.59 4.63 -12.21
CA ARG A 345 9.50 5.59 -11.90
C ARG A 345 10.00 7.04 -11.77
N ASP A 346 11.32 7.27 -11.78
CA ASP A 346 11.94 8.58 -11.56
C ASP A 346 11.24 9.71 -12.33
N GLU A 347 11.16 10.91 -11.74
CA GLU A 347 10.59 12.08 -12.42
C GLU A 347 11.40 12.43 -13.68
N GLU A 348 12.72 12.45 -13.53
CA GLU A 348 13.68 12.79 -14.57
C GLU A 348 14.46 11.55 -15.04
N ILE A 349 14.95 11.56 -16.29
CA ILE A 349 15.66 10.43 -16.90
C ILE A 349 17.15 10.40 -16.53
N GLU A 350 17.75 11.57 -16.30
CA GLU A 350 19.17 11.77 -16.06
C GLU A 350 19.71 10.95 -14.88
N PRO A 351 19.00 10.85 -13.72
CA PRO A 351 19.50 10.07 -12.60
C PRO A 351 19.54 8.56 -12.90
N VAL A 352 18.64 8.07 -13.75
CA VAL A 352 18.63 6.69 -14.23
C VAL A 352 19.80 6.45 -15.18
N GLN A 353 20.04 7.37 -16.11
CA GLN A 353 21.17 7.32 -17.05
C GLN A 353 22.51 7.32 -16.32
N GLU A 354 22.66 8.16 -15.29
CA GLU A 354 23.86 8.22 -14.46
C GLU A 354 24.14 6.87 -13.80
N ALA A 355 23.14 6.28 -13.14
CA ALA A 355 23.27 4.99 -12.47
C ALA A 355 23.54 3.82 -13.42
N VAL A 356 23.10 3.90 -14.68
CA VAL A 356 23.49 2.91 -15.71
C VAL A 356 24.93 3.15 -16.17
N LYS A 357 25.33 4.41 -16.34
CA LYS A 357 26.64 4.81 -16.84
C LYS A 357 27.78 4.52 -15.84
N ASP A 358 27.53 4.71 -14.55
CA ASP A 358 28.53 4.49 -13.49
C ASP A 358 28.63 3.02 -13.03
N GLY A 359 27.77 2.15 -13.56
CA GLY A 359 27.74 0.71 -13.24
C GLY A 359 26.95 0.36 -11.98
N THR A 360 26.25 1.32 -11.37
CA THR A 360 25.31 1.05 -10.26
C THR A 360 24.22 0.07 -10.71
N MET A 361 23.67 0.29 -11.92
CA MET A 361 22.77 -0.64 -12.61
C MET A 361 23.45 -1.16 -13.88
N THR A 362 23.73 -2.47 -13.95
CA THR A 362 24.43 -3.09 -15.09
C THR A 362 23.50 -3.80 -16.07
N TRP A 363 22.19 -3.65 -15.90
CA TRP A 363 21.15 -4.19 -16.77
C TRP A 363 20.44 -3.07 -17.54
N PRO A 364 19.72 -3.39 -18.63
CA PRO A 364 18.91 -2.40 -19.33
C PRO A 364 17.83 -1.79 -18.42
N CYS A 365 17.67 -0.47 -18.49
CA CYS A 365 16.66 0.26 -17.74
C CYS A 365 15.80 1.11 -18.68
N ILE A 366 14.48 1.03 -18.53
CA ILE A 366 13.51 1.90 -19.19
C ILE A 366 13.08 2.96 -18.17
N HIS A 367 13.13 4.22 -18.55
CA HIS A 367 12.51 5.31 -17.80
C HIS A 367 11.03 5.41 -18.20
N ASP A 368 10.14 5.12 -17.25
CA ASP A 368 8.69 5.09 -17.47
C ASP A 368 8.00 6.34 -16.88
N GLY A 369 8.61 6.93 -15.84
CA GLY A 369 8.11 8.12 -15.16
C GLY A 369 7.15 7.84 -13.99
N PRO A 370 6.74 8.87 -13.23
CA PRO A 370 5.98 8.72 -11.97
C PRO A 370 4.65 7.97 -12.09
N GLU A 371 3.98 8.11 -13.24
CA GLU A 371 2.72 7.45 -13.60
C GLU A 371 2.84 6.79 -14.99
N GLY A 372 4.02 6.25 -15.27
CA GLY A 372 4.34 5.73 -16.59
C GLY A 372 3.37 4.65 -17.10
N PRO A 373 3.26 4.52 -18.43
CA PRO A 373 2.32 3.58 -19.05
C PRO A 373 2.63 2.12 -18.68
N ILE A 374 3.89 1.75 -18.44
CA ILE A 374 4.24 0.37 -18.05
C ILE A 374 3.85 0.12 -16.59
N ILE A 375 4.25 0.97 -15.65
CA ILE A 375 3.93 0.89 -14.21
C ILE A 375 2.42 0.80 -14.00
N SER A 376 1.66 1.67 -14.68
CA SER A 376 0.20 1.70 -14.59
C SER A 376 -0.44 0.42 -15.13
N ARG A 377 -0.01 -0.04 -16.30
CA ARG A 377 -0.56 -1.23 -16.95
C ARG A 377 -0.20 -2.53 -16.23
N TRP A 378 0.96 -2.57 -15.59
CA TRP A 378 1.40 -3.69 -14.75
C TRP A 378 0.82 -3.62 -13.33
N ASN A 379 0.00 -2.61 -13.03
CA ASN A 379 -0.63 -2.41 -11.73
C ASN A 379 0.40 -2.47 -10.57
N VAL A 380 1.55 -1.82 -10.76
CA VAL A 380 2.61 -1.77 -9.75
C VAL A 380 2.25 -0.72 -8.70
N THR A 381 2.02 -1.18 -7.47
CA THR A 381 1.55 -0.34 -6.36
C THR A 381 2.57 -0.21 -5.23
N SER A 382 3.73 -0.85 -5.34
CA SER A 382 4.81 -0.79 -4.35
C SER A 382 6.19 -1.01 -5.00
N PHE A 383 7.22 -0.46 -4.37
CA PHE A 383 8.60 -0.50 -4.83
C PHE A 383 9.52 -1.02 -3.70
N PRO A 384 10.52 -1.88 -3.97
CA PRO A 384 10.78 -2.52 -5.26
C PRO A 384 9.66 -3.50 -5.63
N GLY A 385 9.21 -3.41 -6.89
CA GLY A 385 8.29 -4.37 -7.50
C GLY A 385 9.08 -5.41 -8.27
N ILE A 386 9.14 -6.65 -7.79
CA ILE A 386 9.96 -7.72 -8.39
C ILE A 386 9.07 -8.79 -9.00
N TYR A 387 9.31 -9.14 -10.26
CA TYR A 387 8.60 -10.20 -10.96
C TYR A 387 9.59 -11.16 -11.61
N VAL A 388 9.42 -12.46 -11.37
CA VAL A 388 10.21 -13.51 -12.04
C VAL A 388 9.32 -14.16 -13.10
N LEU A 389 9.71 -13.98 -14.36
CA LEU A 389 9.02 -14.55 -15.52
C LEU A 389 9.80 -15.75 -16.06
N ASP A 390 9.08 -16.78 -16.49
CA ASP A 390 9.69 -17.93 -17.17
C ASP A 390 10.01 -17.67 -18.65
N HIS A 391 10.59 -18.67 -19.33
CA HIS A 391 10.94 -18.61 -20.75
C HIS A 391 9.74 -18.36 -21.70
N LYS A 392 8.51 -18.64 -21.26
CA LYS A 392 7.28 -18.31 -22.00
C LYS A 392 6.76 -16.91 -21.66
N GLY A 393 7.43 -16.21 -20.75
CA GLY A 393 7.07 -14.93 -20.16
C GLY A 393 5.85 -14.99 -19.26
N THR A 394 5.63 -16.12 -18.62
CA THR A 394 4.60 -16.28 -17.59
C THR A 394 5.17 -15.86 -16.25
N ILE A 395 4.43 -15.07 -15.47
CA ILE A 395 4.85 -14.71 -14.10
C ILE A 395 4.83 -15.98 -13.24
N ARG A 396 5.97 -16.31 -12.63
CA ARG A 396 6.10 -17.43 -11.69
C ARG A 396 6.15 -16.96 -10.24
N TYR A 397 6.76 -15.81 -9.98
CA TYR A 397 6.90 -15.25 -8.64
C TYR A 397 6.74 -13.73 -8.66
N MET A 398 6.18 -13.19 -7.58
CA MET A 398 6.01 -11.75 -7.35
C MET A 398 6.59 -11.41 -5.97
N GLY A 399 7.37 -10.35 -5.89
CA GLY A 399 8.01 -9.89 -4.66
C GLY A 399 9.08 -10.79 -3.99
N PRO A 400 9.70 -11.82 -4.61
CA PRO A 400 10.83 -12.47 -3.96
C PRO A 400 12.02 -11.51 -3.89
N ARG A 401 12.76 -11.55 -2.78
CA ARG A 401 13.94 -10.71 -2.52
C ARG A 401 15.06 -11.57 -1.96
N GLU A 402 16.29 -11.09 -2.07
CA GLU A 402 17.47 -11.73 -1.49
C GLU A 402 17.53 -13.23 -1.85
N LYS A 403 17.79 -14.11 -0.88
CA LYS A 403 17.88 -15.57 -1.07
C LYS A 403 16.61 -16.18 -1.69
N LEU A 404 15.42 -15.60 -1.47
CA LEU A 404 14.20 -16.08 -2.12
C LEU A 404 14.15 -15.73 -3.62
N LEU A 405 14.72 -14.59 -4.03
CA LEU A 405 14.83 -14.24 -5.44
C LEU A 405 15.74 -15.21 -6.17
N GLU A 406 16.88 -15.55 -5.57
CA GLU A 406 17.80 -16.53 -6.14
C GLU A 406 17.12 -17.90 -6.29
N ARG A 407 16.47 -18.40 -5.23
CA ARG A 407 15.70 -19.67 -5.29
C ARG A 407 14.60 -19.64 -6.36
N ALA A 408 13.92 -18.51 -6.53
CA ALA A 408 12.89 -18.33 -7.55
C ALA A 408 13.47 -18.48 -8.96
N ILE A 409 14.62 -17.85 -9.22
CA ILE A 409 15.34 -17.93 -10.50
C ILE A 409 15.78 -19.38 -10.75
N GLU A 410 16.42 -20.03 -9.77
CA GLU A 410 16.89 -21.41 -9.90
C GLU A 410 15.76 -22.40 -10.20
N LYS A 411 14.65 -22.33 -9.47
CA LYS A 411 13.47 -23.18 -9.70
C LYS A 411 12.89 -22.94 -11.10
N THR A 412 12.85 -21.69 -11.55
CA THR A 412 12.33 -21.34 -12.89
C THR A 412 13.25 -21.81 -14.02
N LEU A 413 14.57 -21.70 -13.85
CA LEU A 413 15.56 -22.20 -14.80
C LEU A 413 15.49 -23.73 -14.94
N LYS A 414 15.37 -24.46 -13.82
CA LYS A 414 15.23 -25.92 -13.81
C LYS A 414 13.98 -26.38 -14.58
N SER A 415 12.81 -25.80 -14.28
CA SER A 415 11.57 -26.16 -14.99
C SER A 415 11.63 -25.86 -16.49
N ALA A 416 12.41 -24.87 -16.93
CA ALA A 416 12.64 -24.61 -18.35
C ALA A 416 13.43 -25.74 -19.04
N SER A 417 14.45 -26.28 -18.37
CA SER A 417 15.27 -27.39 -18.89
C SER A 417 14.53 -28.73 -18.97
N GLU A 418 13.48 -28.92 -18.16
CA GLU A 418 12.67 -30.15 -18.14
C GLU A 418 11.55 -30.15 -19.19
N THR A 419 11.22 -28.99 -19.77
CA THR A 419 10.14 -28.83 -20.76
C THR A 419 10.67 -28.75 -22.21
N GLN A 420 12.00 -28.74 -22.38
CA GLN A 420 12.71 -28.82 -23.67
C GLN A 420 13.20 -30.26 -23.88
#